data_AF-A0A953IUG0-F1
#
_entry.id   AF-A0A953IUG0-F1
#
_cell.length_a   1.000
_cell.length_b   1.000
_cell.length_c   1.000
_cell.angle_alpha   90.00
_cell.angle_beta   90.00
_cell.angle_gamma   90.00
#
_symmetry.space_group_name_H-M   'P 1'
#
loop_
_entity.id
_entity.type
_entity.pdbx_description
1 polymer ?
#
loop_
_entity_poly.entity_id
_entity_poly.type
_entity_poly.pdbx_seq_one_letter_code
_entity_poly.pdbx_strand_id
1 'polypeptide(L)'
;MMIFAALAFVASGLASAPSILLAANEAQDVRPLRQQLESELVTLRQNHNGNIEDYRSGSKALKDKYLALDKGRSDALNKTLEQYKGEIKNTGSNPRDVRADVDLKANSDAAADRLTQDWKAAGHEVVDHPHKVVNKTTDTTLWKPCNTPECLKVKVQDPDAWTTEGGLQSTGNSDRFRDPIGQYLDNEKKLVHAREDFGNATADPKAMDQPKVFESVKTAAKSLSKAGEAAGIKNPDDPFWKTVDGIRKEYWDPYEAGIADPRDPPDKQVKDIDDFLTKADAEMLKAKGILTARGKITDFVRERMQEDLRRAGAADPLAEAMNREGADAIESKREQIAESNKPVEEFNKAQGGVGEQAGTEPPRKDLETIRE
;
A
#
# COMPACT_ATOMS: atom_id res chain seq x y z
N MET A 1 -64.52 61.54 8.00
CA MET A 1 -64.77 60.97 6.65
C MET A 1 -63.49 61.16 5.84
N MET A 2 -62.85 60.06 5.40
CA MET A 2 -61.64 59.97 4.51
C MET A 2 -60.34 60.58 5.08
N ILE A 3 -59.29 59.85 5.53
CA ILE A 3 -58.37 58.82 5.00
C ILE A 3 -57.23 59.37 4.09
N PHE A 4 -56.01 58.87 4.39
CA PHE A 4 -54.71 58.84 3.69
C PHE A 4 -53.70 59.95 4.08
N ALA A 5 -52.43 59.70 4.37
CA ALA A 5 -51.62 58.48 4.57
C ALA A 5 -50.27 58.91 5.16
N ALA A 6 -49.74 58.19 6.14
CA ALA A 6 -48.36 58.37 6.60
C ALA A 6 -47.60 57.05 6.43
N LEU A 7 -46.59 57.09 5.55
CA LEU A 7 -45.54 56.08 5.42
C LEU A 7 -44.84 55.93 6.78
N ALA A 8 -44.85 54.74 7.35
CA ALA A 8 -43.97 54.36 8.45
C ALA A 8 -43.11 53.18 8.00
N PHE A 9 -41.81 53.46 7.94
CA PHE A 9 -40.71 52.50 7.84
C PHE A 9 -40.88 51.40 8.89
N VAL A 10 -40.99 50.14 8.46
CA VAL A 10 -40.83 48.98 9.35
C VAL A 10 -39.52 48.32 8.99
N ALA A 11 -38.59 48.38 9.95
CA ALA A 11 -37.32 47.69 9.93
C ALA A 11 -37.54 46.17 9.86
N SER A 12 -37.26 45.57 8.72
CA SER A 12 -37.05 44.14 8.60
C SER A 12 -35.66 43.80 9.13
N GLY A 13 -35.61 43.38 10.39
CA GLY A 13 -34.47 42.66 10.96
C GLY A 13 -34.30 41.32 10.26
N LEU A 14 -33.59 41.33 9.14
CA LEU A 14 -32.93 40.14 8.62
C LEU A 14 -31.79 39.83 9.58
N ALA A 15 -32.01 38.82 10.43
CA ALA A 15 -30.95 38.15 11.14
C ALA A 15 -29.92 37.69 10.09
N SER A 16 -28.77 38.36 10.09
CA SER A 16 -27.59 37.91 9.37
C SER A 16 -27.22 36.54 9.92
N ALA A 17 -27.66 35.49 9.21
CA ALA A 17 -27.07 34.18 9.37
C ALA A 17 -25.56 34.37 9.19
N PRO A 18 -24.71 33.94 10.15
CA PRO A 18 -23.28 33.97 9.93
C PRO A 18 -23.03 33.11 8.70
N SER A 19 -22.55 33.75 7.64
CA SER A 19 -22.01 33.07 6.48
C SER A 19 -20.84 32.22 6.98
N ILE A 20 -21.13 30.96 7.31
CA ILE A 20 -20.12 29.91 7.38
C ILE A 20 -19.69 29.67 5.93
N LEU A 21 -18.92 30.61 5.39
CA LEU A 21 -17.96 30.33 4.34
C LEU A 21 -16.89 29.49 5.03
N LEU A 22 -17.08 28.17 5.03
CA LEU A 22 -15.99 27.22 5.22
C LEU A 22 -14.93 27.61 4.19
N ALA A 23 -13.79 28.13 4.65
CA ALA A 23 -12.59 28.23 3.84
C ALA A 23 -12.32 26.84 3.27
N ALA A 24 -12.51 26.70 1.95
CA ALA A 24 -12.30 25.47 1.24
C ALA A 24 -10.88 24.94 1.53
N ASN A 25 -10.82 23.71 2.03
CA ASN A 25 -9.61 22.89 2.15
C ASN A 25 -9.12 22.53 0.75
N GLU A 26 -8.58 23.47 -0.02
CA GLU A 26 -8.15 23.15 -1.38
C GLU A 26 -6.77 22.50 -1.36
N ALA A 27 -6.73 21.22 -0.96
CA ALA A 27 -5.73 20.34 -1.51
C ALA A 27 -5.87 20.39 -3.04
N GLN A 28 -4.83 20.86 -3.73
CA GLN A 28 -4.81 21.00 -5.17
C GLN A 28 -5.05 19.62 -5.83
N ASP A 29 -5.78 19.60 -6.94
CA ASP A 29 -5.83 18.42 -7.80
C ASP A 29 -4.39 18.06 -8.23
N VAL A 30 -3.92 16.87 -7.83
CA VAL A 30 -2.54 16.44 -8.10
C VAL A 30 -2.37 15.89 -9.51
N ARG A 31 -3.48 15.58 -10.20
CA ARG A 31 -3.44 14.94 -11.53
C ARG A 31 -2.77 15.83 -12.59
N PRO A 32 -3.06 17.15 -12.69
CA PRO A 32 -2.33 18.03 -13.61
C PRO A 32 -0.83 18.06 -13.33
N LEU A 33 -0.42 18.10 -12.06
CA LEU A 33 1.00 18.10 -11.70
C LEU A 33 1.69 16.78 -12.10
N ARG A 34 1.03 15.64 -11.90
CA ARG A 34 1.53 14.32 -12.34
C ARG A 34 1.66 14.24 -13.86
N GLN A 35 0.65 14.72 -14.59
CA GLN A 35 0.67 14.74 -16.05
C GLN A 35 1.81 15.61 -16.59
N GLN A 36 2.03 16.78 -15.99
CA GLN A 36 3.12 17.67 -16.38
C GLN A 36 4.50 17.09 -16.03
N LEU A 37 4.66 16.50 -14.84
CA LEU A 37 5.88 15.77 -14.48
C LEU A 37 6.17 14.66 -15.50
N GLU A 38 5.18 13.84 -15.83
CA GLU A 38 5.35 12.74 -16.79
C GLU A 38 5.74 13.26 -18.18
N SER A 39 5.10 14.33 -18.65
CA SER A 39 5.44 14.97 -19.92
C SER A 39 6.87 15.51 -19.95
N GLU A 40 7.35 16.12 -18.86
CA GLU A 40 8.73 16.60 -18.76
C GLU A 40 9.73 15.44 -18.66
N LEU A 41 9.38 14.34 -17.96
CA LEU A 41 10.19 13.12 -17.92
C LEU A 41 10.31 12.46 -19.30
N VAL A 42 9.23 12.38 -20.08
CA VAL A 42 9.28 11.91 -21.49
C VAL A 42 10.27 12.73 -22.31
N THR A 43 10.20 14.05 -22.18
CA THR A 43 11.09 14.97 -22.90
C THR A 43 12.55 14.78 -22.47
N LEU A 44 12.79 14.62 -21.17
CA LEU A 44 14.12 14.35 -20.64
C LEU A 44 14.68 13.01 -21.16
N ARG A 45 13.86 11.95 -21.20
CA ARG A 45 14.24 10.65 -21.77
C ARG A 45 14.67 10.76 -23.23
N GLN A 46 14.01 11.58 -24.02
CA GLN A 46 14.36 11.79 -25.43
C GLN A 46 15.68 12.58 -25.60
N ASN A 47 16.07 13.41 -24.63
CA ASN A 47 17.12 14.41 -24.79
C ASN A 47 18.40 14.17 -23.95
N HIS A 48 18.44 13.20 -23.03
CA HIS A 48 19.56 12.98 -22.11
C HIS A 48 20.87 12.43 -22.75
N ASN A 49 20.98 12.40 -24.08
CA ASN A 49 22.17 11.99 -24.85
C ASN A 49 22.77 10.62 -24.48
N GLY A 50 22.03 9.74 -23.79
CA GLY A 50 22.51 8.42 -23.37
C GLY A 50 23.37 8.39 -22.12
N ASN A 51 23.51 9.51 -21.40
CA ASN A 51 24.19 9.53 -20.11
C ASN A 51 23.17 9.31 -18.97
N ILE A 52 23.23 8.15 -18.33
CA ILE A 52 22.28 7.77 -17.28
C ILE A 52 22.38 8.66 -16.03
N GLU A 53 23.56 9.20 -15.72
CA GLU A 53 23.72 10.09 -14.57
C GLU A 53 23.10 11.48 -14.83
N ASP A 54 23.14 11.95 -16.08
CA ASP A 54 22.43 13.16 -16.48
C ASP A 54 20.91 12.94 -16.43
N TYR A 55 20.44 11.77 -16.87
CA TYR A 55 19.02 11.41 -16.76
C TYR A 55 18.54 11.33 -15.31
N ARG A 56 19.29 10.68 -14.42
CA ARG A 56 18.98 10.59 -12.98
C ARG A 56 18.96 11.97 -12.34
N SER A 57 19.95 12.80 -12.62
CA SER A 57 20.05 14.15 -12.06
C SER A 57 18.90 15.05 -12.55
N GLY A 58 18.58 15.01 -13.84
CA GLY A 58 17.45 15.75 -14.41
C GLY A 58 16.11 15.26 -13.87
N SER A 59 15.91 13.94 -13.78
CA SER A 59 14.67 13.34 -13.25
C SER A 59 14.47 13.72 -11.79
N LYS A 60 15.53 13.71 -10.98
CA LYS A 60 15.48 14.21 -9.60
C LYS A 60 15.07 15.68 -9.55
N ALA A 61 15.68 16.54 -10.36
CA ALA A 61 15.34 17.97 -10.39
C ALA A 61 13.88 18.22 -10.76
N LEU A 62 13.33 17.44 -11.69
CA LEU A 62 11.90 17.47 -12.04
C LEU A 62 11.02 17.02 -10.87
N LYS A 63 11.33 15.89 -10.24
CA LYS A 63 10.58 15.40 -9.07
C LYS A 63 10.59 16.41 -7.93
N ASP A 64 11.75 17.01 -7.62
CA ASP A 64 11.89 18.05 -6.60
C ASP A 64 11.06 19.29 -6.95
N LYS A 65 11.10 19.75 -8.21
CA LYS A 65 10.27 20.86 -8.72
C LYS A 65 8.78 20.60 -8.51
N TYR A 66 8.29 19.44 -8.92
CA TYR A 66 6.86 19.11 -8.84
C TYR A 66 6.40 18.80 -7.41
N LEU A 67 7.24 18.20 -6.57
CA LEU A 67 6.99 18.08 -5.13
C LEU A 67 6.88 19.46 -4.48
N ALA A 68 7.72 20.41 -4.86
CA ALA A 68 7.64 21.78 -4.36
C ALA A 68 6.41 22.55 -4.85
N LEU A 69 5.74 22.10 -5.92
CA LEU A 69 4.45 22.64 -6.36
C LEU A 69 3.27 21.97 -5.62
N ASP A 70 3.42 20.74 -5.15
CA ASP A 70 2.44 20.00 -4.34
C ASP A 70 2.41 20.46 -2.85
N LYS A 71 2.41 21.78 -2.61
CA LYS A 71 2.53 22.35 -1.25
C LYS A 71 1.33 22.06 -0.36
N GLY A 72 0.13 22.01 -0.95
CA GLY A 72 -1.12 21.96 -0.19
C GLY A 72 -1.46 20.57 0.38
N ARG A 73 -0.88 19.49 -0.14
CA ARG A 73 -1.33 18.14 0.21
C ARG A 73 -0.86 17.67 1.57
N SER A 74 0.39 17.98 1.95
CA SER A 74 0.90 17.68 3.29
C SER A 74 0.17 18.50 4.36
N ASP A 75 -0.13 19.76 4.08
CA ASP A 75 -0.88 20.63 5.00
C ASP A 75 -2.33 20.17 5.16
N ALA A 76 -3.00 19.82 4.06
CA ALA A 76 -4.36 19.27 4.09
C ALA A 76 -4.43 17.93 4.86
N LEU A 77 -3.41 17.08 4.70
CA LEU A 77 -3.27 15.86 5.48
C LEU A 77 -3.15 16.18 6.97
N ASN A 78 -2.23 17.05 7.37
CA ASN A 78 -2.04 17.42 8.79
C ASN A 78 -3.33 18.02 9.38
N LYS A 79 -3.99 18.93 8.65
CA LYS A 79 -5.27 19.50 9.06
C LYS A 79 -6.37 18.45 9.22
N THR A 80 -6.42 17.47 8.32
CA THR A 80 -7.35 16.33 8.44
C THR A 80 -7.08 15.54 9.72
N LEU A 81 -5.81 15.22 10.02
CA LEU A 81 -5.45 14.49 11.22
C LEU A 81 -5.80 15.27 12.51
N GLU A 82 -5.58 16.59 12.51
CA GLU A 82 -5.96 17.48 13.61
C GLU A 82 -7.48 17.56 13.81
N GLN A 83 -8.24 17.75 12.72
CA GLN A 83 -9.70 17.87 12.73
C GLN A 83 -10.36 16.61 13.29
N TYR A 84 -9.83 15.43 12.95
CA TYR A 84 -10.42 14.13 13.35
C TYR A 84 -9.83 13.54 14.63
N LYS A 85 -8.94 14.25 15.34
CA LYS A 85 -8.48 13.95 16.71
C LYS A 85 -8.17 12.47 16.98
N GLY A 86 -7.50 11.81 16.03
CA GLY A 86 -7.09 10.41 16.15
C GLY A 86 -8.11 9.36 15.69
N GLU A 87 -9.34 9.76 15.32
CA GLU A 87 -10.33 8.89 14.65
C GLU A 87 -9.88 8.49 13.24
N ILE A 88 -9.09 9.36 12.59
CA ILE A 88 -8.39 9.11 11.32
C ILE A 88 -6.89 9.11 11.59
N LYS A 89 -6.17 8.14 11.04
CA LYS A 89 -4.72 7.99 11.17
C LYS A 89 -4.07 7.93 9.80
N ASN A 90 -2.91 8.58 9.65
CA ASN A 90 -2.04 8.34 8.50
C ASN A 90 -1.35 6.97 8.69
N THR A 91 -1.54 6.07 7.73
CA THR A 91 -0.89 4.75 7.71
C THR A 91 0.26 4.68 6.70
N GLY A 92 0.46 5.73 5.90
CA GLY A 92 1.56 5.89 4.97
C GLY A 92 2.63 6.86 5.46
N SER A 93 3.63 7.07 4.62
CA SER A 93 4.56 8.20 4.77
C SER A 93 3.95 9.46 4.16
N ASN A 94 4.37 10.64 4.63
CA ASN A 94 4.08 11.88 3.91
C ASN A 94 4.58 11.78 2.45
N PRO A 95 3.90 12.40 1.47
CA PRO A 95 4.31 12.38 0.08
C PRO A 95 5.76 12.86 -0.09
N ARG A 96 6.58 12.03 -0.74
CA ARG A 96 7.97 12.36 -1.11
C ARG A 96 8.14 12.63 -2.61
N ASP A 97 7.06 12.47 -3.36
CA ASP A 97 6.94 12.68 -4.79
C ASP A 97 5.47 13.02 -5.07
N VAL A 98 5.18 13.84 -6.08
CA VAL A 98 3.79 14.16 -6.45
C VAL A 98 2.99 12.92 -6.88
N ARG A 99 3.68 11.87 -7.34
CA ARG A 99 3.14 10.55 -7.69
C ARG A 99 2.89 9.65 -6.47
N ALA A 100 3.38 10.01 -5.29
CA ALA A 100 3.06 9.28 -4.07
C ALA A 100 1.57 9.49 -3.73
N ASP A 101 0.92 8.43 -3.32
CA ASP A 101 -0.42 8.42 -2.74
C ASP A 101 -0.37 8.75 -1.23
N VAL A 102 -1.53 9.04 -0.66
CA VAL A 102 -1.72 9.22 0.79
C VAL A 102 -2.65 8.13 1.31
N ASP A 103 -2.17 7.33 2.27
CA ASP A 103 -2.96 6.29 2.93
C ASP A 103 -3.46 6.76 4.30
N LEU A 104 -4.77 6.84 4.45
CA LEU A 104 -5.47 7.09 5.70
C LEU A 104 -6.23 5.85 6.15
N LYS A 105 -6.40 5.68 7.46
CA LYS A 105 -7.26 4.66 8.07
C LYS A 105 -8.24 5.31 9.03
N ALA A 106 -9.51 4.93 8.94
CA ALA A 106 -10.51 5.28 9.94
C ALA A 106 -10.61 4.21 11.04
N ASN A 107 -10.82 4.65 12.28
CA ASN A 107 -11.07 3.74 13.42
C ASN A 107 -12.54 3.30 13.52
N SER A 108 -13.45 3.98 12.82
CA SER A 108 -14.89 3.70 12.83
C SER A 108 -15.53 4.06 11.48
N ASP A 109 -16.65 3.41 11.15
CA ASP A 109 -17.39 3.71 9.92
C ASP A 109 -17.93 5.15 9.95
N ALA A 110 -18.37 5.63 11.12
CA ALA A 110 -18.83 7.00 11.30
C ALA A 110 -17.73 8.05 10.99
N ALA A 111 -16.48 7.79 11.39
CA ALA A 111 -15.36 8.66 11.06
C ALA A 111 -15.04 8.63 9.56
N ALA A 112 -15.11 7.45 8.95
CA ALA A 112 -14.89 7.28 7.51
C ALA A 112 -15.97 8.01 6.69
N ASP A 113 -17.23 7.88 7.07
CA ASP A 113 -18.36 8.53 6.42
C ASP A 113 -18.28 10.05 6.53
N ARG A 114 -17.91 10.57 7.72
CA ARG A 114 -17.71 12.00 7.93
C ARG A 114 -16.61 12.55 7.03
N LEU A 115 -15.45 11.89 6.95
CA LEU A 115 -14.36 12.32 6.05
C LEU A 115 -14.74 12.23 4.58
N THR A 116 -15.48 11.19 4.21
CA THR A 116 -16.01 11.03 2.85
C THR A 116 -16.97 12.16 2.48
N GLN A 117 -17.85 12.56 3.40
CA GLN A 117 -18.77 13.68 3.22
C GLN A 117 -18.02 15.02 3.13
N ASP A 118 -17.02 15.24 3.98
CA ASP A 118 -16.17 16.43 3.92
C ASP A 118 -15.46 16.54 2.57
N TRP A 119 -14.94 15.43 2.04
CA TRP A 119 -14.33 15.42 0.70
C TRP A 119 -15.34 15.74 -0.41
N LYS A 120 -16.53 15.14 -0.37
CA LYS A 120 -17.60 15.43 -1.33
C LYS A 120 -18.08 16.88 -1.24
N ALA A 121 -18.20 17.42 -0.03
CA ALA A 121 -18.59 18.81 0.21
C ALA A 121 -17.54 19.82 -0.28
N ALA A 122 -16.25 19.43 -0.23
CA ALA A 122 -15.15 20.19 -0.81
C ALA A 122 -15.05 20.05 -2.35
N GLY A 123 -15.96 19.31 -2.99
CA GLY A 123 -16.00 19.13 -4.44
C GLY A 123 -14.99 18.14 -5.00
N HIS A 124 -14.37 17.30 -4.15
CA HIS A 124 -13.45 16.27 -4.61
C HIS A 124 -14.17 15.14 -5.35
N GLU A 125 -13.46 14.53 -6.30
CA GLU A 125 -13.91 13.32 -6.97
C GLU A 125 -13.65 12.11 -6.07
N VAL A 126 -14.71 11.51 -5.55
CA VAL A 126 -14.65 10.44 -4.54
C VAL A 126 -15.29 9.16 -5.07
N VAL A 127 -14.53 8.06 -5.04
CA VAL A 127 -15.00 6.71 -5.38
C VAL A 127 -15.12 5.89 -4.09
N ASP A 128 -16.31 5.34 -3.85
CA ASP A 128 -16.60 4.56 -2.65
C ASP A 128 -16.60 3.05 -2.97
N HIS A 129 -15.81 2.29 -2.21
CA HIS A 129 -15.78 0.84 -2.21
C HIS A 129 -16.19 0.30 -0.83
N PRO A 130 -16.64 -0.96 -0.73
CA PRO A 130 -17.05 -1.54 0.55
C PRO A 130 -16.00 -1.40 1.68
N HIS A 131 -14.71 -1.50 1.36
CA HIS A 131 -13.61 -1.50 2.33
C HIS A 131 -12.69 -0.27 2.28
N LYS A 132 -12.89 0.64 1.31
CA LYS A 132 -12.08 1.87 1.17
C LYS A 132 -12.81 2.97 0.42
N VAL A 133 -12.40 4.21 0.61
CA VAL A 133 -12.80 5.36 -0.20
C VAL A 133 -11.56 5.95 -0.87
N VAL A 134 -11.64 6.26 -2.15
CA VAL A 134 -10.54 6.88 -2.89
C VAL A 134 -10.92 8.29 -3.30
N ASN A 135 -10.22 9.29 -2.77
CA ASN A 135 -10.26 10.66 -3.27
C ASN A 135 -9.31 10.75 -4.48
N LYS A 136 -9.88 10.76 -5.69
CA LYS A 136 -9.14 10.81 -6.95
C LYS A 136 -8.51 12.18 -7.23
N THR A 137 -9.01 13.24 -6.60
CA THR A 137 -8.45 14.59 -6.74
C THR A 137 -7.11 14.71 -6.05
N THR A 138 -6.97 14.17 -4.84
CA THR A 138 -5.74 14.29 -4.02
C THR A 138 -4.87 13.02 -4.02
N ASP A 139 -5.35 11.98 -4.70
CA ASP A 139 -4.81 10.62 -4.65
C ASP A 139 -4.64 10.12 -3.22
N THR A 140 -5.75 10.15 -2.48
CA THR A 140 -5.81 9.74 -1.07
C THR A 140 -6.75 8.57 -0.91
N THR A 141 -6.25 7.47 -0.35
CA THR A 141 -7.04 6.29 0.00
C THR A 141 -7.37 6.35 1.49
N LEU A 142 -8.66 6.24 1.81
CA LEU A 142 -9.17 6.06 3.17
C LEU A 142 -9.63 4.62 3.35
N TRP A 143 -8.86 3.83 4.08
CA TRP A 143 -9.21 2.47 4.49
C TRP A 143 -10.30 2.52 5.57
N LYS A 144 -11.46 1.92 5.26
CA LYS A 144 -12.56 1.77 6.21
C LYS A 144 -12.30 0.61 7.18
N PRO A 145 -12.88 0.62 8.39
CA PRO A 145 -13.05 -0.60 9.14
C PRO A 145 -13.72 -1.67 8.27
N CYS A 146 -13.29 -2.92 8.41
CA CYS A 146 -13.76 -4.01 7.58
C CYS A 146 -14.01 -5.22 8.46
N ASN A 147 -15.25 -5.36 8.90
CA ASN A 147 -15.67 -6.28 9.95
C ASN A 147 -16.89 -7.13 9.54
N THR A 148 -17.31 -7.02 8.28
CA THR A 148 -18.33 -7.92 7.69
C THR A 148 -17.68 -8.92 6.74
N PRO A 149 -18.24 -10.14 6.61
CA PRO A 149 -17.75 -11.13 5.64
C PRO A 149 -17.69 -10.61 4.20
N GLU A 150 -18.68 -9.81 3.79
CA GLU A 150 -18.76 -9.22 2.46
C GLU A 150 -17.64 -8.21 2.23
N CYS A 151 -17.37 -7.34 3.21
CA CYS A 151 -16.26 -6.41 3.15
C CYS A 151 -14.93 -7.15 3.06
N LEU A 152 -14.72 -8.16 3.91
CA LEU A 152 -13.49 -8.95 3.93
C LEU A 152 -13.25 -9.65 2.60
N LYS A 153 -14.30 -10.22 2.00
CA LYS A 153 -14.21 -10.85 0.68
C LYS A 153 -13.74 -9.88 -0.41
N VAL A 154 -14.30 -8.67 -0.45
CA VAL A 154 -13.90 -7.65 -1.43
C VAL A 154 -12.49 -7.14 -1.12
N LYS A 155 -12.15 -6.96 0.16
CA LYS A 155 -10.83 -6.50 0.59
C LYS A 155 -9.72 -7.50 0.25
N VAL A 156 -9.95 -8.81 0.36
CA VAL A 156 -8.99 -9.84 -0.04
C VAL A 156 -8.66 -9.74 -1.53
N GLN A 157 -9.68 -9.45 -2.35
CA GLN A 157 -9.53 -9.29 -3.80
C GLN A 157 -8.90 -7.96 -4.21
N ASP A 158 -8.84 -6.98 -3.31
CA ASP A 158 -8.13 -5.72 -3.57
C ASP A 158 -6.61 -5.98 -3.49
N PRO A 159 -5.88 -5.86 -4.60
CA PRO A 159 -4.44 -6.08 -4.61
C PRO A 159 -3.68 -5.10 -3.73
N ASP A 160 -4.25 -3.91 -3.50
CA ASP A 160 -3.61 -2.90 -2.69
C ASP A 160 -3.82 -3.12 -1.17
N ALA A 161 -4.83 -3.90 -0.79
CA ALA A 161 -5.17 -4.12 0.60
C ALA A 161 -4.24 -5.10 1.30
N TRP A 162 -3.81 -4.75 2.51
CA TRP A 162 -3.23 -5.70 3.47
C TRP A 162 -4.37 -6.40 4.21
N THR A 163 -4.32 -7.74 4.24
CA THR A 163 -5.44 -8.56 4.72
C THR A 163 -5.04 -9.61 5.74
N THR A 164 -3.80 -10.06 5.71
CA THR A 164 -3.28 -11.01 6.69
C THR A 164 -2.85 -10.30 7.98
N GLU A 165 -2.83 -11.02 9.10
CA GLU A 165 -2.29 -10.48 10.35
C GLU A 165 -0.84 -10.01 10.20
N GLY A 166 0.00 -10.81 9.53
CA GLY A 166 1.40 -10.48 9.26
C GLY A 166 1.58 -9.27 8.35
N GLY A 167 0.79 -9.18 7.29
CA GLY A 167 0.80 -8.04 6.36
C GLY A 167 0.37 -6.74 7.04
N LEU A 168 -0.73 -6.78 7.81
CA LEU A 168 -1.20 -5.64 8.60
C LEU A 168 -0.17 -5.22 9.67
N GLN A 169 0.45 -6.17 10.36
CA GLN A 169 1.51 -5.88 11.33
C GLN A 169 2.71 -5.19 10.65
N SER A 170 3.09 -5.63 9.45
CA SER A 170 4.21 -5.07 8.68
C SER A 170 4.00 -3.64 8.19
N THR A 171 2.76 -3.13 8.25
CA THR A 171 2.41 -1.74 7.94
C THR A 171 2.31 -0.85 9.18
N GLY A 172 2.76 -1.34 10.35
CA GLY A 172 2.80 -0.57 11.59
C GLY A 172 1.54 -0.67 12.45
N ASN A 173 0.60 -1.57 12.11
CA ASN A 173 -0.52 -1.89 12.99
C ASN A 173 -0.01 -2.78 14.14
N SER A 174 0.42 -2.15 15.24
CA SER A 174 1.05 -2.84 16.38
C SER A 174 0.11 -3.75 17.18
N ASP A 175 -1.20 -3.62 16.97
CA ASP A 175 -2.25 -4.48 17.52
C ASP A 175 -2.35 -5.85 16.82
N ARG A 176 -1.67 -6.01 15.68
CA ARG A 176 -1.74 -7.21 14.84
C ARG A 176 -0.66 -8.21 15.15
N PHE A 177 -0.94 -9.48 14.90
CA PHE A 177 -0.01 -10.55 15.28
C PHE A 177 1.16 -10.66 14.32
N ARG A 178 2.35 -10.89 14.88
CA ARG A 178 3.53 -11.21 14.09
C ARG A 178 3.32 -12.55 13.38
N ASP A 179 3.14 -12.50 12.08
CA ASP A 179 3.00 -13.70 11.25
C ASP A 179 3.86 -13.58 9.98
N PRO A 180 5.04 -14.24 9.95
CA PRO A 180 5.91 -14.22 8.79
C PRO A 180 5.22 -14.74 7.50
N ILE A 181 4.31 -15.71 7.60
CA ILE A 181 3.62 -16.28 6.43
C ILE A 181 2.66 -15.25 5.84
N GLY A 182 1.78 -14.67 6.67
CA GLY A 182 0.86 -13.64 6.23
C GLY A 182 1.56 -12.43 5.60
N GLN A 183 2.67 -12.00 6.19
CA GLN A 183 3.49 -10.94 5.61
C GLN A 183 3.96 -11.27 4.20
N TYR A 184 4.40 -12.51 3.95
CA TYR A 184 4.74 -12.96 2.59
C TYR A 184 3.51 -12.98 1.68
N LEU A 185 2.39 -13.56 2.12
CA LEU A 185 1.18 -13.74 1.30
C LEU A 185 0.66 -12.42 0.72
N ASP A 186 0.58 -11.36 1.53
CA ASP A 186 0.13 -10.05 1.03
C ASP A 186 1.16 -9.39 0.08
N ASN A 187 2.47 -9.61 0.28
CA ASN A 187 3.49 -9.10 -0.65
C ASN A 187 3.53 -9.89 -1.97
N GLU A 188 3.29 -11.21 -1.93
CA GLU A 188 3.12 -12.02 -3.13
C GLU A 188 1.91 -11.57 -3.93
N LYS A 189 0.76 -11.34 -3.25
CA LYS A 189 -0.46 -10.84 -3.89
C LYS A 189 -0.20 -9.58 -4.73
N LYS A 190 0.51 -8.61 -4.13
CA LYS A 190 0.88 -7.36 -4.79
C LYS A 190 1.85 -7.56 -5.96
N LEU A 191 2.81 -8.49 -5.83
CA LEU A 191 3.75 -8.80 -6.92
C LEU A 191 3.03 -9.45 -8.10
N VAL A 192 2.16 -10.42 -7.85
CA VAL A 192 1.38 -11.10 -8.90
C VAL A 192 0.49 -10.10 -9.65
N HIS A 193 -0.19 -9.20 -8.92
CA HIS A 193 -0.98 -8.16 -9.57
C HIS A 193 -0.12 -7.18 -10.39
N ALA A 194 1.07 -6.80 -9.90
CA ALA A 194 2.00 -5.98 -10.66
C ALA A 194 2.44 -6.65 -11.97
N ARG A 195 2.58 -7.99 -12.00
CA ARG A 195 2.87 -8.75 -13.23
C ARG A 195 1.72 -8.68 -14.23
N GLU A 196 0.49 -8.83 -13.74
CA GLU A 196 -0.71 -8.72 -14.56
C GLU A 196 -0.85 -7.31 -15.16
N ASP A 197 -0.71 -6.27 -14.34
CA ASP A 197 -0.77 -4.87 -14.79
C ASP A 197 0.33 -4.55 -15.80
N PHE A 198 1.54 -5.08 -15.60
CA PHE A 198 2.63 -4.96 -16.56
C PHE A 198 2.25 -5.60 -17.90
N GLY A 199 1.81 -6.87 -17.90
CA GLY A 199 1.42 -7.57 -19.12
C GLY A 199 0.29 -6.86 -19.88
N ASN A 200 -0.69 -6.31 -19.17
CA ASN A 200 -1.77 -5.50 -19.75
C ASN A 200 -1.25 -4.18 -20.32
N ALA A 201 -0.35 -3.49 -19.62
CA ALA A 201 0.23 -2.22 -20.06
C ALA A 201 1.18 -2.36 -21.26
N THR A 202 1.73 -3.56 -21.47
CA THR A 202 2.66 -3.86 -22.57
C THR A 202 2.08 -4.79 -23.64
N ALA A 203 0.75 -4.97 -23.67
CA ALA A 203 0.09 -5.86 -24.64
C ALA A 203 0.38 -5.46 -26.11
N ASP A 204 0.51 -4.15 -26.37
CA ASP A 204 1.16 -3.61 -27.56
C ASP A 204 2.40 -2.82 -27.14
N PRO A 205 3.62 -3.37 -27.30
CA PRO A 205 4.85 -2.68 -26.92
C PRO A 205 5.04 -1.33 -27.62
N LYS A 206 4.49 -1.12 -28.81
CA LYS A 206 4.62 0.16 -29.52
C LYS A 206 3.67 1.24 -29.01
N ALA A 207 2.63 0.83 -28.28
CA ALA A 207 1.62 1.70 -27.69
C ALA A 207 1.50 1.46 -26.17
N MET A 208 2.61 1.12 -25.52
CA MET A 208 2.61 0.80 -24.09
C MET A 208 2.14 1.97 -23.22
N ASP A 209 1.35 1.64 -22.19
CA ASP A 209 0.91 2.60 -21.17
C ASP A 209 2.05 2.81 -20.16
N GLN A 210 3.01 3.66 -20.52
CA GLN A 210 4.24 3.93 -19.75
C GLN A 210 3.97 4.23 -18.25
N PRO A 211 3.00 5.10 -17.89
CA PRO A 211 2.64 5.29 -16.49
C PRO A 211 2.28 4.00 -15.76
N LYS A 212 1.50 3.11 -16.38
CA LYS A 212 1.16 1.81 -15.78
C LYS A 212 2.35 0.88 -15.70
N VAL A 213 3.21 0.83 -16.72
CA VAL A 213 4.46 0.05 -16.66
C VAL A 213 5.29 0.47 -15.45
N PHE A 214 5.44 1.78 -15.20
CA PHE A 214 6.24 2.27 -14.08
C PHE A 214 5.60 1.96 -12.73
N GLU A 215 4.28 2.13 -12.59
CA GLU A 215 3.57 1.77 -11.36
C GLU A 215 3.60 0.25 -11.09
N SER A 216 3.54 -0.59 -12.12
CA SER A 216 3.73 -2.04 -11.99
C SER A 216 5.13 -2.37 -11.46
N VAL A 217 6.19 -1.84 -12.08
CA VAL A 217 7.58 -2.09 -11.64
C VAL A 217 7.79 -1.59 -10.21
N LYS A 218 7.24 -0.42 -9.85
CA LYS A 218 7.30 0.13 -8.50
C LYS A 218 6.57 -0.74 -7.49
N THR A 219 5.38 -1.24 -7.81
CA THR A 219 4.60 -2.13 -6.95
C THR A 219 5.32 -3.45 -6.72
N ALA A 220 5.89 -4.04 -7.78
CA ALA A 220 6.71 -5.24 -7.71
C ALA A 220 7.93 -5.03 -6.81
N ALA A 221 8.72 -3.97 -7.06
CA ALA A 221 9.92 -3.66 -6.28
C ALA A 221 9.62 -3.36 -4.81
N LYS A 222 8.55 -2.60 -4.51
CA LYS A 222 8.12 -2.29 -3.14
C LYS A 222 7.77 -3.57 -2.38
N SER A 223 7.00 -4.45 -3.00
CA SER A 223 6.53 -5.71 -2.42
C SER A 223 7.69 -6.67 -2.18
N LEU A 224 8.57 -6.83 -3.18
CA LEU A 224 9.78 -7.63 -3.05
C LEU A 224 10.74 -7.09 -1.98
N SER A 225 10.99 -5.77 -1.94
CA SER A 225 11.86 -5.16 -0.94
C SER A 225 11.37 -5.45 0.48
N LYS A 226 10.06 -5.36 0.74
CA LYS A 226 9.48 -5.67 2.06
C LYS A 226 9.59 -7.15 2.40
N ALA A 227 9.25 -8.04 1.47
CA ALA A 227 9.37 -9.48 1.71
C ALA A 227 10.84 -9.91 1.91
N GLY A 228 11.76 -9.38 1.11
CA GLY A 228 13.18 -9.64 1.20
C GLY A 228 13.80 -9.14 2.50
N GLU A 229 13.38 -7.96 2.97
CA GLU A 229 13.76 -7.41 4.28
C GLU A 229 13.29 -8.32 5.42
N ALA A 230 12.02 -8.74 5.38
CA ALA A 230 11.46 -9.64 6.37
C ALA A 230 12.14 -11.02 6.37
N ALA A 231 12.52 -11.53 5.20
CA ALA A 231 13.24 -12.80 5.06
C ALA A 231 14.73 -12.68 5.42
N GLY A 232 15.31 -11.48 5.36
CA GLY A 232 16.74 -11.25 5.58
C GLY A 232 17.60 -11.69 4.39
N ILE A 233 17.07 -11.62 3.16
CA ILE A 233 17.77 -11.99 1.92
C ILE A 233 18.30 -10.77 1.15
N LYS A 234 18.01 -9.56 1.63
CA LYS A 234 18.53 -8.33 1.04
C LYS A 234 20.03 -8.24 1.24
N ASN A 235 20.77 -8.20 0.14
CA ASN A 235 22.19 -7.89 0.15
C ASN A 235 22.41 -6.46 -0.35
N PRO A 236 22.89 -5.52 0.50
CA PRO A 236 23.12 -4.15 0.07
C PRO A 236 24.20 -4.00 -1.00
N ASP A 237 25.08 -5.00 -1.17
CA ASP A 237 26.13 -4.99 -2.19
C ASP A 237 25.67 -5.53 -3.54
N ASP A 238 24.56 -6.27 -3.58
CA ASP A 238 23.98 -6.81 -4.82
C ASP A 238 23.32 -5.68 -5.64
N PRO A 239 23.74 -5.44 -6.89
CA PRO A 239 23.13 -4.45 -7.77
C PRO A 239 21.61 -4.58 -7.89
N PHE A 240 21.08 -5.79 -7.88
CA PHE A 240 19.63 -6.01 -7.97
C PHE A 240 18.88 -5.41 -6.78
N TRP A 241 19.36 -5.66 -5.56
CA TRP A 241 18.72 -5.10 -4.37
C TRP A 241 18.91 -3.58 -4.27
N LYS A 242 19.99 -3.02 -4.83
CA LYS A 242 20.16 -1.56 -5.00
C LYS A 242 19.11 -0.99 -5.95
N THR A 243 18.88 -1.63 -7.09
CA THR A 243 17.82 -1.26 -8.06
C THR A 243 16.44 -1.31 -7.39
N VAL A 244 16.11 -2.41 -6.71
CA VAL A 244 14.84 -2.60 -5.99
C VAL A 244 14.62 -1.50 -4.93
N ASP A 245 15.66 -1.19 -4.15
CA ASP A 245 15.56 -0.15 -3.12
C ASP A 245 15.54 1.27 -3.70
N GLY A 246 16.23 1.53 -4.80
CA GLY A 246 16.17 2.80 -5.52
C GLY A 246 14.76 3.07 -6.05
N ILE A 247 14.10 2.07 -6.64
CA ILE A 247 12.70 2.19 -7.06
C ILE A 247 11.78 2.45 -5.86
N ARG A 248 11.94 1.71 -4.76
CA ARG A 248 11.10 1.87 -3.55
C ARG A 248 11.30 3.21 -2.83
N LYS A 249 12.55 3.67 -2.70
CA LYS A 249 12.92 4.80 -1.81
C LYS A 249 13.06 6.11 -2.56
N GLU A 250 13.61 6.07 -3.76
CA GLU A 250 13.94 7.23 -4.60
C GLU A 250 12.96 7.41 -5.78
N TYR A 251 11.95 6.55 -5.88
CA TYR A 251 10.95 6.58 -6.95
C TYR A 251 11.58 6.55 -8.35
N TRP A 252 12.67 5.80 -8.50
CA TRP A 252 13.28 5.55 -9.81
C TRP A 252 12.29 4.86 -10.73
N ASP A 253 12.13 5.41 -11.94
CA ASP A 253 11.49 4.71 -13.05
C ASP A 253 12.42 3.57 -13.56
N PRO A 254 11.94 2.67 -14.43
CA PRO A 254 12.75 1.56 -14.94
C PRO A 254 14.05 2.00 -15.64
N TYR A 255 14.07 3.21 -16.20
CA TYR A 255 15.25 3.74 -16.88
C TYR A 255 16.27 4.28 -15.87
N GLU A 256 15.84 5.10 -14.91
CA GLU A 256 16.69 5.59 -13.79
C GLU A 256 17.30 4.41 -13.03
N ALA A 257 16.52 3.33 -12.86
CA ALA A 257 16.93 2.12 -12.18
C ALA A 257 17.91 1.25 -13.00
N GLY A 258 18.15 1.61 -14.27
CA GLY A 258 19.03 0.88 -15.18
C GLY A 258 18.47 -0.48 -15.62
N ILE A 259 17.15 -0.66 -15.52
CA ILE A 259 16.47 -1.89 -15.95
C ILE A 259 16.36 -1.92 -17.48
N ALA A 260 15.97 -0.79 -18.09
CA ALA A 260 15.87 -0.65 -19.55
C ALA A 260 16.63 0.61 -20.01
N ASP A 261 17.10 0.63 -21.26
CA ASP A 261 17.60 1.85 -21.91
C ASP A 261 16.43 2.54 -22.64
N PRO A 262 16.11 3.81 -22.38
CA PRO A 262 15.04 4.52 -23.06
C PRO A 262 15.26 4.68 -24.58
N ARG A 263 16.48 4.42 -25.09
CA ARG A 263 16.83 4.44 -26.52
C ARG A 263 16.67 3.09 -27.19
N ASP A 264 16.51 2.01 -26.43
CA ASP A 264 16.28 0.69 -27.01
C ASP A 264 14.91 0.66 -27.73
N PRO A 265 14.73 -0.23 -28.72
CA PRO A 265 13.41 -0.45 -29.30
C PRO A 265 12.38 -0.86 -28.23
N PRO A 266 11.10 -0.45 -28.35
CA PRO A 266 10.07 -0.74 -27.34
C PRO A 266 9.99 -2.20 -26.91
N ASP A 267 10.09 -3.14 -27.86
CA ASP A 267 10.05 -4.59 -27.57
C ASP A 267 11.22 -5.03 -26.65
N LYS A 268 12.41 -4.43 -26.83
CA LYS A 268 13.56 -4.72 -25.98
C LYS A 268 13.39 -4.13 -24.58
N GLN A 269 12.86 -2.91 -24.48
CA GLN A 269 12.56 -2.30 -23.17
C GLN A 269 11.56 -3.16 -22.37
N VAL A 270 10.48 -3.63 -23.02
CA VAL A 270 9.51 -4.54 -22.40
C VAL A 270 10.20 -5.82 -21.95
N LYS A 271 11.06 -6.41 -22.79
CA LYS A 271 11.79 -7.62 -22.44
C LYS A 271 12.72 -7.42 -21.24
N ASP A 272 13.48 -6.34 -21.20
CA ASP A 272 14.43 -6.08 -20.10
C ASP A 272 13.70 -5.84 -18.77
N ILE A 273 12.53 -5.18 -18.81
CA ILE A 273 11.66 -5.04 -17.64
C ILE A 273 11.06 -6.38 -17.22
N ASP A 274 10.63 -7.22 -18.16
CA ASP A 274 10.12 -8.57 -17.87
C ASP A 274 11.21 -9.48 -17.25
N ASP A 275 12.45 -9.39 -17.73
CA ASP A 275 13.60 -10.10 -17.15
C ASP A 275 13.84 -9.66 -15.69
N PHE A 276 13.73 -8.35 -15.39
CA PHE A 276 13.81 -7.83 -14.03
C PHE A 276 12.67 -8.36 -13.15
N LEU A 277 11.43 -8.35 -13.65
CA LEU A 277 10.26 -8.87 -12.93
C LEU A 277 10.36 -10.39 -12.70
N THR A 278 10.91 -11.13 -13.66
CA THR A 278 11.19 -12.56 -13.50
C THR A 278 12.23 -12.83 -12.42
N LYS A 279 13.27 -11.98 -12.33
CA LYS A 279 14.23 -12.05 -11.20
C LYS A 279 13.57 -11.68 -9.87
N ALA A 280 12.64 -10.73 -9.87
CA ALA A 280 11.84 -10.38 -8.70
C ALA A 280 10.99 -11.55 -8.21
N ASP A 281 10.36 -12.30 -9.12
CA ASP A 281 9.63 -13.55 -8.81
C ASP A 281 10.56 -14.58 -8.14
N ALA A 282 11.75 -14.79 -8.69
CA ALA A 282 12.71 -15.74 -8.12
C ALA A 282 13.16 -15.37 -6.70
N GLU A 283 13.41 -14.08 -6.42
CA GLU A 283 13.76 -13.61 -5.08
C GLU A 283 12.57 -13.67 -4.11
N MET A 284 11.35 -13.41 -4.59
CA MET A 284 10.13 -13.60 -3.79
C MET A 284 9.93 -15.07 -3.42
N LEU A 285 10.24 -16.01 -4.32
CA LEU A 285 10.19 -17.45 -4.02
C LEU A 285 11.21 -17.86 -2.94
N LYS A 286 12.41 -17.25 -2.92
CA LYS A 286 13.36 -17.44 -1.81
C LYS A 286 12.81 -16.89 -0.50
N ALA A 287 12.21 -15.69 -0.54
CA ALA A 287 11.58 -15.09 0.64
C ALA A 287 10.44 -15.97 1.18
N LYS A 288 9.60 -16.55 0.30
CA LYS A 288 8.55 -17.52 0.64
C LYS A 288 9.10 -18.67 1.47
N GLY A 289 10.17 -19.32 1.01
CA GLY A 289 10.75 -20.48 1.69
C GLY A 289 11.17 -20.16 3.13
N ILE A 290 11.89 -19.05 3.31
CA ILE A 290 12.38 -18.60 4.62
C ILE A 290 11.23 -18.18 5.54
N LEU A 291 10.30 -17.36 5.03
CA LEU A 291 9.18 -16.86 5.82
C LEU A 291 8.20 -17.97 6.19
N THR A 292 8.00 -18.95 5.32
CA THR A 292 7.23 -20.16 5.62
C THR A 292 7.89 -20.97 6.75
N ALA A 293 9.21 -21.19 6.68
CA ALA A 293 9.92 -21.89 7.75
C ALA A 293 9.83 -21.15 9.09
N ARG A 294 10.01 -19.82 9.08
CA ARG A 294 9.87 -18.98 10.29
C ARG A 294 8.44 -18.98 10.84
N GLY A 295 7.44 -18.97 9.96
CA GLY A 295 6.04 -19.07 10.36
C GLY A 295 5.73 -20.39 11.05
N LYS A 296 6.20 -21.52 10.50
CA LYS A 296 6.06 -22.85 11.12
C LYS A 296 6.72 -22.93 12.50
N ILE A 297 7.92 -22.38 12.65
CA ILE A 297 8.60 -22.31 13.96
C ILE A 297 7.79 -21.45 14.94
N THR A 298 7.28 -20.31 14.48
CA THR A 298 6.47 -19.42 15.33
C THR A 298 5.18 -20.11 15.80
N ASP A 299 4.50 -20.84 14.91
CA ASP A 299 3.30 -21.60 15.27
C ASP A 299 3.61 -22.74 16.23
N PHE A 300 4.70 -23.48 16.01
CA PHE A 300 5.16 -24.53 16.92
C PHE A 300 5.45 -24.00 18.33
N VAL A 301 6.09 -22.82 18.44
CA VAL A 301 6.32 -22.19 19.75
C VAL A 301 5.01 -21.81 20.42
N ARG A 302 4.04 -21.26 19.68
CA ARG A 302 2.70 -20.93 20.21
C ARG A 302 1.98 -22.17 20.70
N GLU A 303 1.95 -23.23 19.90
CA GLU A 303 1.35 -24.52 20.25
C GLU A 303 1.96 -25.10 21.53
N ARG A 304 3.29 -25.07 21.64
CA ARG A 304 3.98 -25.55 22.84
C ARG A 304 3.64 -24.71 24.08
N MET A 305 3.61 -23.38 23.95
CA MET A 305 3.18 -22.50 25.04
C MET A 305 1.73 -22.77 25.45
N GLN A 306 0.83 -23.01 24.49
CA GLN A 306 -0.55 -23.36 24.73
C GLN A 306 -0.67 -24.70 25.50
N GLU A 307 0.07 -25.73 25.08
CA GLU A 307 0.12 -27.02 25.76
C GLU A 307 0.69 -26.92 27.18
N ASP A 308 1.79 -26.19 27.34
CA ASP A 308 2.45 -26.01 28.64
C ASP A 308 1.51 -25.31 29.63
N LEU A 309 0.76 -24.29 29.18
CA LEU A 309 -0.28 -23.64 29.99
C LEU A 309 -1.43 -24.58 30.34
N ARG A 310 -1.91 -25.39 29.38
CA ARG A 310 -2.98 -26.38 29.64
C ARG A 310 -2.54 -27.47 30.62
N ARG A 311 -1.25 -27.83 30.63
CA ARG A 311 -0.68 -28.85 31.53
C ARG A 311 -0.20 -28.28 32.86
N ALA A 312 -0.03 -26.97 32.97
CA ALA A 312 0.40 -26.32 34.19
C ALA A 312 -0.70 -26.41 35.27
N GLY A 313 -0.69 -27.52 36.01
CA GLY A 313 -1.51 -27.68 37.21
C GLY A 313 -1.05 -26.69 38.28
N ALA A 314 -1.93 -25.78 38.68
CA ALA A 314 -1.67 -24.85 39.77
C ALA A 314 -2.42 -25.28 41.03
N ALA A 315 -1.78 -25.16 42.19
CA ALA A 315 -2.43 -25.41 43.49
C ALA A 315 -3.49 -24.35 43.84
N ASP A 316 -3.39 -23.17 43.23
CA ASP A 316 -4.32 -22.06 43.38
C ASP A 316 -5.30 -22.01 42.18
N PRO A 317 -6.63 -22.07 42.42
CA PRO A 317 -7.64 -21.95 41.38
C PRO A 317 -7.51 -20.70 40.50
N LEU A 318 -7.02 -19.58 41.05
CA LEU A 318 -6.82 -18.36 40.25
C LEU A 318 -5.72 -18.54 39.21
N ALA A 319 -4.59 -19.13 39.61
CA ALA A 319 -3.50 -19.43 38.69
C ALA A 319 -3.90 -20.47 37.63
N GLU A 320 -4.72 -21.47 37.99
CA GLU A 320 -5.27 -22.42 37.01
C GLU A 320 -6.17 -21.72 35.99
N ALA A 321 -7.04 -20.82 36.43
CA ALA A 321 -7.89 -20.03 35.56
C ALA A 321 -7.08 -19.13 34.61
N MET A 322 -6.05 -18.45 35.12
CA MET A 322 -5.14 -17.63 34.30
C MET A 322 -4.38 -18.45 33.26
N ASN A 323 -3.95 -19.67 33.60
CA ASN A 323 -3.29 -20.57 32.66
C ASN A 323 -4.23 -20.97 31.51
N ARG A 324 -5.49 -21.31 31.84
CA ARG A 324 -6.51 -21.63 30.82
C ARG A 324 -6.81 -20.44 29.92
N GLU A 325 -7.04 -19.26 30.50
CA GLU A 325 -7.25 -18.02 29.74
C GLU A 325 -6.06 -17.71 28.81
N GLY A 326 -4.84 -17.89 29.29
CA GLY A 326 -3.63 -17.72 28.48
C GLY A 326 -3.55 -18.71 27.31
N ALA A 327 -3.92 -19.98 27.53
CA ALA A 327 -3.95 -20.99 26.49
C ALA A 327 -5.01 -20.70 25.42
N ASP A 328 -6.22 -20.33 25.86
CA ASP A 328 -7.34 -19.99 24.96
C ASP A 328 -7.04 -18.72 24.16
N ALA A 329 -6.35 -17.74 24.77
CA ALA A 329 -5.87 -16.55 24.07
C ALA A 329 -4.80 -16.87 23.02
N ILE A 330 -3.98 -17.92 23.20
CA ILE A 330 -3.04 -18.38 22.17
C ILE A 330 -3.78 -19.11 21.05
N GLU A 331 -4.74 -19.97 21.39
CA GLU A 331 -5.58 -20.68 20.42
C GLU A 331 -6.31 -19.72 19.49
N SER A 332 -7.03 -18.74 20.07
CA SER A 332 -7.75 -17.71 19.32
C SER A 332 -6.83 -16.90 18.39
N LYS A 333 -5.58 -16.62 18.81
CA LYS A 333 -4.58 -15.97 17.94
C LYS A 333 -4.18 -16.83 16.75
N ARG A 334 -3.98 -18.14 16.96
CA ARG A 334 -3.63 -19.08 15.88
C ARG A 334 -4.78 -19.20 14.89
N GLU A 335 -6.01 -19.30 15.39
CA GLU A 335 -7.22 -19.32 14.56
C GLU A 335 -7.36 -18.04 13.72
N GLN A 336 -7.22 -16.86 14.34
CA GLN A 336 -7.29 -15.59 13.62
C GLN A 336 -6.21 -15.47 12.53
N ILE A 337 -4.98 -15.94 12.79
CA ILE A 337 -3.92 -15.98 11.78
C ILE A 337 -4.32 -16.88 10.61
N ALA A 338 -4.78 -18.11 10.91
CA ALA A 338 -5.18 -19.07 9.89
C ALA A 338 -6.37 -18.56 9.03
N GLU A 339 -7.38 -17.98 9.68
CA GLU A 339 -8.54 -17.37 9.03
C GLU A 339 -8.15 -16.18 8.14
N SER A 340 -7.17 -15.38 8.54
CA SER A 340 -6.68 -14.25 7.74
C SER A 340 -5.81 -14.68 6.56
N ASN A 341 -5.03 -15.75 6.70
CA ASN A 341 -4.08 -16.20 5.67
C ASN A 341 -4.76 -16.99 4.56
N LYS A 342 -5.70 -17.87 4.92
CA LYS A 342 -6.31 -18.82 3.98
C LYS A 342 -6.94 -18.13 2.75
N PRO A 343 -7.74 -17.06 2.86
CA PRO A 343 -8.32 -16.40 1.69
C PRO A 343 -7.27 -15.80 0.75
N VAL A 344 -6.16 -15.28 1.31
CA VAL A 344 -5.07 -14.68 0.51
C VAL A 344 -4.25 -15.76 -0.19
N GLU A 345 -3.99 -16.88 0.49
CA GLU A 345 -3.35 -18.05 -0.13
C GLU A 345 -4.19 -18.61 -1.28
N GLU A 346 -5.50 -18.77 -1.09
CA GLU A 346 -6.43 -19.20 -2.12
C GLU A 346 -6.47 -18.21 -3.31
N PHE A 347 -6.48 -16.91 -3.03
CA PHE A 347 -6.42 -15.87 -4.06
C PHE A 347 -5.12 -15.93 -4.86
N ASN A 348 -3.96 -15.97 -4.19
CA ASN A 348 -2.65 -16.03 -4.85
C ASN A 348 -2.53 -17.28 -5.73
N LYS A 349 -3.00 -18.43 -5.23
CA LYS A 349 -3.03 -19.68 -6.00
C LYS A 349 -3.94 -19.57 -7.23
N ALA A 350 -5.11 -18.93 -7.10
CA ALA A 350 -6.01 -18.73 -8.24
C ALA A 350 -5.39 -17.80 -9.32
N GLN A 351 -4.51 -16.88 -8.94
CA GLN A 351 -3.76 -16.00 -9.84
C GLN A 351 -2.45 -16.64 -10.37
N GLY A 352 -2.19 -17.91 -10.06
CA GLY A 352 -1.02 -18.65 -10.53
C GLY A 352 0.27 -18.40 -9.74
N GLY A 353 0.21 -17.71 -8.59
CA GLY A 353 1.28 -17.54 -7.61
C GLY A 353 2.64 -17.07 -8.15
N VAL A 354 3.63 -16.93 -7.26
CA VAL A 354 5.03 -16.79 -7.69
C VAL A 354 5.65 -18.18 -7.86
N GLY A 355 6.16 -18.47 -9.06
CA GLY A 355 6.85 -19.73 -9.39
C GLY A 355 5.97 -20.86 -9.96
N GLU A 356 4.66 -20.67 -10.10
CA GLU A 356 3.79 -21.59 -10.87
C GLU A 356 3.72 -21.18 -12.35
N GLN A 357 3.96 -19.91 -12.68
CA GLN A 357 4.08 -19.42 -14.07
C GLN A 357 5.49 -19.59 -14.67
N ALA A 358 6.53 -19.64 -13.83
CA ALA A 358 7.90 -19.94 -14.25
C ALA A 358 8.20 -21.39 -13.88
N GLY A 359 8.30 -22.28 -14.88
CA GLY A 359 8.57 -23.72 -14.71
C GLY A 359 9.95 -24.07 -14.14
N THR A 360 10.32 -23.48 -13.00
CA THR A 360 11.58 -23.69 -12.31
C THR A 360 11.29 -24.06 -10.86
N GLU A 361 11.37 -25.36 -10.56
CA GLU A 361 11.46 -25.84 -9.19
C GLU A 361 12.63 -25.13 -8.48
N PRO A 362 12.45 -24.66 -7.23
CA PRO A 362 13.57 -24.13 -6.47
C PRO A 362 14.60 -25.23 -6.21
N PRO A 363 15.91 -24.93 -6.23
CA PRO A 363 16.94 -25.91 -5.94
C PRO A 363 16.74 -26.46 -4.52
N ARG A 364 16.46 -27.76 -4.43
CA ARG A 364 16.45 -28.52 -3.18
C ARG A 364 17.87 -28.66 -2.65
N LYS A 365 18.38 -27.63 -1.99
CA LYS A 365 19.48 -27.78 -1.04
C LYS A 365 19.19 -26.90 0.17
N ASP A 366 19.47 -27.46 1.34
CA ASP A 366 19.57 -26.76 2.64
C ASP A 366 18.27 -26.71 3.49
N LEU A 367 17.75 -27.89 3.84
CA LEU A 367 16.91 -28.06 5.04
C LEU A 367 17.53 -28.99 6.11
N GLU A 368 18.76 -29.47 5.90
CA GLU A 368 19.41 -30.39 6.84
C GLU A 368 20.09 -29.70 8.03
N THR A 369 20.16 -28.36 8.09
CA THR A 369 20.92 -27.65 9.14
C THR A 369 20.06 -27.01 10.24
N ILE A 370 18.77 -27.36 10.38
CA ILE A 370 17.91 -26.89 11.49
C ILE A 370 17.52 -28.08 12.39
N ARG A 371 18.51 -28.89 12.76
CA ARG A 371 18.41 -29.98 13.75
C ARG A 371 19.70 -30.13 14.57
N GLU A 372 20.26 -29.01 15.02
CA GLU A 372 21.16 -28.90 16.17
C GLU A 372 20.79 -27.63 16.94
#